data_AF-A0A1G7MFU8-F1
#
_entry.id   AF-A0A1G7MFU8-F1
#
_cell.length_a   1.000
_cell.length_b   1.000
_cell.length_c   1.000
_cell.angle_alpha   90.00
_cell.angle_beta   90.00
_cell.angle_gamma   90.00
#
_symmetry.space_group_name_H-M   'P 1'
#
loop_
_entity.id
_entity.type
_entity.pdbx_description
1 polymer ?
#
loop_
_entity_poly.entity_id
_entity_poly.type
_entity_poly.pdbx_seq_one_letter_code
_entity_poly.pdbx_strand_id
1 'polypeptide(L)'
;MESRVNNKYSHLPAGWEVKTVEQVFDFYPTASYSRDKMFKDYNPSAIGYIHYGDIHTKYNLILDVPNTEIAYISEELKKDFEYIKEGDLILSDTSEDYDGVGKCIEILNVGSNKIK
;
A
#
# COMPACT_ATOMS: atom_id res chain seq x y z
N MET A 1 20.87 -8.81 24.88
CA MET A 1 20.88 -9.56 23.61
C MET A 1 21.34 -8.58 22.55
N GLU A 2 22.64 -8.57 22.27
CA GLU A 2 23.31 -7.54 21.47
C GLU A 2 23.01 -7.78 19.97
N SER A 3 22.40 -6.79 19.32
CA SER A 3 22.18 -6.83 17.87
C SER A 3 23.50 -6.57 17.15
N ARG A 4 23.97 -7.59 16.44
CA ARG A 4 25.07 -7.49 15.47
C ARG A 4 24.69 -6.52 14.34
N VAL A 5 25.06 -5.25 14.45
CA VAL A 5 25.04 -4.34 13.29
C VAL A 5 26.20 -4.75 12.40
N ASN A 6 25.89 -5.46 11.32
CA ASN A 6 26.85 -5.86 10.30
C ASN A 6 27.52 -4.60 9.72
N ASN A 7 28.85 -4.54 9.85
CA ASN A 7 29.73 -3.50 9.31
C ASN A 7 29.85 -3.61 7.77
N LYS A 8 28.72 -3.52 7.05
CA LYS A 8 28.63 -3.70 5.59
C LYS A 8 28.64 -2.39 4.79
N TYR A 9 28.61 -1.25 5.48
CA TYR A 9 28.52 0.09 4.88
C TYR A 9 29.78 0.87 5.24
N SER A 10 30.89 0.59 4.55
CA SER A 10 32.21 1.14 4.89
C SER A 10 32.36 2.64 4.60
N HIS A 11 31.44 3.24 3.84
CA HIS A 11 31.47 4.66 3.47
C HIS A 11 30.07 5.26 3.50
N LEU A 12 29.68 5.80 4.66
CA LEU A 12 28.52 6.67 4.79
C LEU A 12 28.99 8.12 4.86
N PRO A 13 28.30 9.08 4.21
CA PRO A 13 28.64 10.50 4.37
C PRO A 13 28.50 10.94 5.83
N ALA A 14 29.27 11.96 6.23
CA ALA A 14 29.22 12.49 7.59
C ALA A 14 27.78 12.94 7.94
N GLY A 15 27.27 12.48 9.10
CA GLY A 15 25.92 12.77 9.57
C GLY A 15 24.82 11.79 9.12
N TRP A 16 25.15 10.80 8.28
CA TRP A 16 24.20 9.74 7.90
C TRP A 16 24.22 8.58 8.90
N GLU A 17 23.04 8.01 9.15
CA GLU A 17 22.86 6.81 9.96
C GLU A 17 22.13 5.72 9.17
N VAL A 18 22.39 4.45 9.47
CA VAL A 18 21.67 3.33 8.90
C VAL A 18 20.47 3.01 9.79
N LYS A 19 19.28 3.06 9.20
CA LYS A 19 18.03 2.66 9.84
C LYS A 19 17.40 1.45 9.14
N THR A 20 16.75 0.58 9.91
CA THR A 20 15.89 -0.46 9.36
C THR A 20 14.57 0.16 8.89
N VAL A 21 13.88 -0.48 7.95
CA VAL A 21 12.60 0.06 7.40
C VAL A 21 11.56 0.24 8.52
N GLU A 22 11.50 -0.70 9.46
CA GLU A 22 10.67 -0.65 10.68
C GLU A 22 10.96 0.56 11.60
N GLN A 23 12.13 1.19 11.49
CA GLN A 23 12.46 2.41 12.26
C GLN A 23 11.96 3.68 11.58
N VAL A 24 11.54 3.59 10.31
CA VAL A 24 11.15 4.73 9.46
C VAL A 24 9.68 4.65 9.06
N PHE A 25 9.11 3.45 8.99
CA PHE A 25 7.74 3.19 8.56
C PHE A 25 6.95 2.35 9.58
N ASP A 26 5.68 2.68 9.71
CA ASP A 26 4.69 1.82 10.35
C ASP A 26 4.10 0.84 9.32
N PHE A 27 3.93 -0.41 9.72
CA PHE A 27 3.33 -1.44 8.87
C PHE A 27 1.90 -1.73 9.31
N TYR A 28 0.98 -1.70 8.36
CA TYR A 28 -0.43 -1.96 8.60
C TYR A 28 -0.84 -3.33 8.01
N PRO A 29 -1.77 -4.07 8.66
CA PRO A 29 -2.29 -5.31 8.12
C PRO A 29 -2.93 -5.10 6.74
N THR A 30 -2.67 -5.99 5.80
CA THR A 30 -3.33 -6.01 4.49
C THR A 30 -4.62 -6.82 4.55
N ALA A 31 -5.49 -6.62 3.57
CA ALA A 31 -6.66 -7.46 3.37
C ALA A 31 -6.63 -8.00 1.94
N SER A 32 -6.92 -9.29 1.76
CA SER A 32 -6.92 -9.97 0.46
C SER A 32 -8.34 -10.46 0.15
N TYR A 33 -9.14 -9.64 -0.51
CA TYR A 33 -10.44 -10.01 -1.05
C TYR A 33 -10.32 -10.34 -2.52
N SER A 34 -11.04 -11.38 -2.95
CA SER A 34 -11.13 -11.76 -4.35
C SER A 34 -11.96 -10.76 -5.14
N ARG A 35 -11.71 -10.69 -6.45
CA ARG A 35 -12.33 -9.70 -7.35
C ARG A 35 -13.85 -9.83 -7.50
N ASP A 36 -14.42 -11.01 -7.22
CA ASP A 36 -15.88 -11.24 -7.17
C ASP A 36 -16.56 -10.53 -5.98
N LYS A 37 -15.79 -10.12 -4.96
CA LYS A 37 -16.29 -9.32 -3.83
C LYS A 37 -16.30 -7.83 -4.10
N MET A 38 -15.78 -7.40 -5.26
CA MET A 38 -15.62 -6.01 -5.61
C MET A 38 -16.73 -5.55 -6.55
N PHE A 39 -17.14 -4.29 -6.42
CA PHE A 39 -18.10 -3.63 -7.29
C PHE A 39 -17.57 -2.25 -7.70
N LYS A 40 -18.09 -1.70 -8.81
CA LYS A 40 -17.59 -0.43 -9.38
C LYS A 40 -18.35 0.80 -8.90
N ASP A 41 -19.64 0.65 -8.64
CA ASP A 41 -20.50 1.78 -8.33
C ASP A 41 -20.45 2.12 -6.84
N TYR A 42 -20.20 3.39 -6.52
CA TYR A 42 -20.17 3.85 -5.14
C TYR A 42 -21.55 3.69 -4.46
N ASN A 43 -21.53 3.31 -3.18
CA ASN A 43 -22.68 3.39 -2.30
C ASN A 43 -22.24 3.86 -0.89
N PRO A 44 -23.16 4.29 -0.01
CA PRO A 44 -22.81 4.86 1.29
C PRO A 44 -22.03 3.92 2.24
N SER A 45 -22.09 2.61 2.01
CA SER A 45 -21.39 1.58 2.77
C SER A 45 -20.22 0.98 2.00
N ALA A 46 -19.76 1.67 0.95
CA ALA A 46 -18.62 1.27 0.14
C ALA A 46 -17.31 1.76 0.75
N ILE A 47 -16.31 0.89 0.76
CA ILE A 47 -14.91 1.19 1.07
C ILE A 47 -14.14 1.00 -0.23
N GLY A 48 -13.38 2.00 -0.68
CA GLY A 48 -12.49 1.86 -1.83
C GLY A 48 -11.45 0.79 -1.53
N TYR A 49 -11.11 -0.05 -2.51
CA TYR A 49 -10.24 -1.19 -2.31
C TYR A 49 -9.19 -1.31 -3.41
N ILE A 50 -7.93 -1.24 -3.01
CA ILE A 50 -6.77 -1.37 -3.88
C ILE A 50 -6.39 -2.85 -3.97
N HIS A 51 -6.82 -3.49 -5.05
CA HIS A 51 -6.50 -4.88 -5.31
C HIS A 51 -5.10 -5.00 -5.95
N TYR A 52 -4.32 -6.01 -5.55
CA TYR A 52 -2.94 -6.22 -6.03
C TYR A 52 -2.86 -6.31 -7.57
N GLY A 53 -3.85 -6.95 -8.21
CA GLY A 53 -3.95 -7.01 -9.67
C GLY A 53 -4.10 -5.63 -10.34
N ASP A 54 -4.70 -4.65 -9.68
CA ASP A 54 -4.79 -3.27 -10.20
C ASP A 54 -3.48 -2.50 -9.97
N ILE A 55 -2.76 -2.77 -8.88
CA ILE A 55 -1.39 -2.28 -8.70
C ILE A 55 -0.52 -2.76 -9.86
N HIS A 56 -0.60 -4.05 -10.21
CA HIS A 56 0.17 -4.64 -11.29
C HIS A 56 -0.19 -4.02 -12.66
N THR A 57 -1.48 -3.97 -13.02
CA THR A 57 -1.93 -3.70 -14.39
C THR A 57 -2.37 -2.26 -14.69
N LYS A 58 -2.82 -1.51 -13.69
CA LYS A 58 -3.53 -0.23 -13.88
C LYS A 58 -2.79 0.97 -13.29
N TYR A 59 -2.26 0.82 -12.09
CA TYR A 59 -1.71 1.95 -11.35
C TYR A 59 -0.25 2.23 -11.74
N ASN A 60 0.07 3.52 -11.83
CA ASN A 60 1.43 4.03 -11.95
C ASN A 60 2.03 4.24 -10.56
N LEU A 61 3.27 4.77 -10.50
CA LEU A 61 3.96 5.07 -9.25
C LEU A 61 3.12 5.92 -8.28
N ILE A 62 2.29 6.83 -8.82
CA ILE A 62 1.40 7.68 -8.04
C ILE A 62 -0.04 7.28 -8.34
N LEU A 63 -0.80 7.01 -7.27
CA LEU A 63 -2.25 6.85 -7.32
C LEU A 63 -2.89 8.12 -6.77
N ASP A 64 -3.35 8.96 -7.69
CA ASP A 64 -4.10 10.17 -7.38
C ASP A 64 -5.59 9.81 -7.27
N VAL A 65 -6.10 9.76 -6.03
CA VAL A 65 -7.42 9.19 -5.71
C VAL A 65 -8.57 9.80 -6.52
N PRO A 66 -8.72 11.13 -6.65
CA PRO A 66 -9.80 11.74 -7.43
C PRO A 66 -9.75 11.44 -8.93
N ASN A 67 -8.56 11.13 -9.45
CA ASN A 67 -8.32 10.90 -10.88
C ASN A 67 -8.15 9.41 -11.22
N THR A 68 -8.35 8.52 -10.25
CA THR A 68 -8.19 7.07 -10.40
C THR A 68 -9.50 6.36 -10.12
N GLU A 69 -9.97 5.53 -11.05
CA GLU A 69 -11.10 4.65 -10.78
C GLU A 69 -10.64 3.53 -9.83
N ILE A 70 -11.15 3.56 -8.61
CA ILE A 70 -10.92 2.57 -7.56
C ILE A 70 -12.23 1.78 -7.39
N ALA A 71 -12.13 0.46 -7.39
CA ALA A 71 -13.27 -0.40 -7.10
C ALA A 71 -13.54 -0.45 -5.58
N TYR A 72 -14.70 -0.97 -5.21
CA TYR A 72 -15.18 -0.93 -3.83
C TYR A 72 -15.48 -2.31 -3.28
N ILE A 73 -15.37 -2.45 -1.96
CA ILE A 73 -15.88 -3.57 -1.18
C ILE A 73 -16.95 -3.07 -0.20
N SER A 74 -17.79 -3.99 0.28
CA SER A 74 -18.80 -3.65 1.28
C SER A 74 -18.16 -3.50 2.67
N GLU A 75 -18.65 -2.54 3.46
CA GLU A 75 -18.22 -2.30 4.84
C GLU A 75 -18.41 -3.53 5.76
N GLU A 76 -19.33 -4.45 5.41
CA GLU A 76 -19.51 -5.72 6.12
C GLU A 76 -18.32 -6.69 5.97
N LEU A 77 -17.46 -6.48 4.97
CA LEU A 77 -16.21 -7.22 4.82
C LEU A 77 -15.08 -6.67 5.71
N LYS A 78 -15.26 -5.50 6.34
CA LYS A 78 -14.23 -4.85 7.14
C LYS A 78 -13.73 -5.77 8.27
N LYS A 79 -12.43 -6.02 8.30
CA LYS A 79 -11.75 -6.80 9.34
C LYS A 79 -10.60 -5.99 9.91
N ASP A 80 -10.82 -5.28 11.02
CA ASP A 80 -9.81 -4.56 11.82
C ASP A 80 -8.58 -4.09 11.02
N PHE A 81 -8.85 -3.34 9.94
CA PHE A 81 -7.82 -2.76 9.12
C PHE A 81 -7.89 -1.25 9.20
N GLU A 82 -6.71 -0.65 9.15
CA GLU A 82 -6.55 0.79 9.02
C GLU A 82 -6.86 1.21 7.59
N TYR A 83 -7.47 2.40 7.46
CA TYR A 83 -7.64 3.06 6.18
C TYR A 83 -6.34 3.72 5.75
N ILE A 84 -6.10 3.69 4.46
CA ILE A 84 -4.97 4.36 3.82
C ILE A 84 -5.10 5.87 4.02
N LYS A 85 -3.96 6.49 4.31
CA LYS A 85 -3.79 7.94 4.44
C LYS A 85 -2.97 8.49 3.29
N GLU A 86 -3.07 9.79 3.11
CA GLU A 86 -2.24 10.50 2.14
C GLU A 86 -0.75 10.33 2.49
N GLY A 87 0.06 9.99 1.48
CA GLY A 87 1.49 9.71 1.62
C GLY A 87 1.82 8.25 1.99
N ASP A 88 0.84 7.39 2.22
CA ASP A 88 1.09 5.97 2.43
C ASP A 88 1.67 5.33 1.16
N LEU A 89 2.56 4.35 1.37
CA LEU A 89 3.15 3.52 0.32
C LEU A 89 2.55 2.11 0.37
N ILE A 90 2.12 1.61 -0.78
CA ILE A 90 1.61 0.24 -0.91
C ILE A 90 2.61 -0.57 -1.74
N LEU A 91 3.15 -1.62 -1.15
CA LEU A 91 4.09 -2.53 -1.80
C LEU A 91 3.40 -3.86 -2.08
N SER A 92 3.39 -4.28 -3.35
CA SER A 92 2.93 -5.62 -3.74
C SER A 92 4.04 -6.64 -3.46
N ASP A 93 3.82 -7.52 -2.49
CA ASP A 93 4.74 -8.61 -2.16
C ASP A 93 4.67 -9.76 -3.17
N THR A 94 3.52 -9.92 -3.82
CA THR A 94 3.25 -10.92 -4.85
C THR A 94 2.86 -10.30 -6.18
N SER A 95 3.17 -10.99 -7.28
CA SER A 95 2.81 -10.63 -8.65
C SER A 95 2.64 -11.90 -9.48
N GLU A 96 1.90 -11.80 -10.57
CA GLU A 96 1.73 -12.89 -11.53
C GLU A 96 2.90 -13.02 -12.51
N ASP A 97 3.78 -12.01 -12.57
CA ASP A 97 5.03 -12.02 -13.33
C ASP A 97 6.19 -11.37 -12.57
N TYR A 98 7.40 -11.49 -13.12
CA TYR A 98 8.62 -10.93 -12.53
C TYR A 98 8.65 -9.40 -12.49
N ASP A 99 8.04 -8.73 -13.46
CA ASP A 99 8.10 -7.27 -13.60
C ASP A 99 7.21 -6.55 -12.56
N GLY A 100 6.15 -7.22 -12.08
CA GLY A 100 5.26 -6.69 -11.06
C GLY A 100 5.67 -6.95 -9.61
N VAL A 101 6.63 -7.85 -9.35
CA VAL A 101 7.06 -8.14 -7.97
C VAL A 101 7.71 -6.90 -7.35
N GLY A 102 7.28 -6.53 -6.15
CA GLY A 102 7.84 -5.38 -5.43
C GLY A 102 7.41 -4.03 -6.00
N LYS A 103 6.39 -4.00 -6.89
CA LYS A 103 5.82 -2.74 -7.37
C LYS A 103 5.27 -1.94 -6.18
N CYS A 104 5.63 -0.67 -6.14
CA CYS A 104 5.25 0.26 -5.08
C CYS A 104 4.44 1.40 -5.68
N ILE A 105 3.39 1.82 -4.97
CA ILE A 105 2.61 3.00 -5.32
C ILE A 105 2.47 3.93 -4.11
N GLU A 106 2.52 5.23 -4.36
CA GLU A 106 2.25 6.29 -3.38
C GLU A 106 0.83 6.82 -3.57
N ILE A 107 0.13 7.05 -2.46
CA ILE A 107 -1.29 7.46 -2.47
C ILE A 107 -1.40 8.96 -2.20
N LEU A 108 -2.03 9.70 -3.11
CA LEU A 108 -2.24 11.14 -3.00
C LEU A 108 -3.73 11.52 -3.01
N ASN A 109 -4.03 12.67 -2.40
CA ASN A 109 -5.34 13.33 -2.44
C ASN A 109 -6.50 12.45 -1.94
N VAL A 110 -6.26 11.68 -0.87
CA VAL A 110 -7.26 10.76 -0.28
C VAL A 110 -8.52 11.52 0.18
N GLY A 111 -8.35 12.73 0.72
CA GLY A 111 -9.46 13.53 1.22
C GLY A 111 -10.24 12.80 2.32
N SER A 112 -11.58 12.74 2.20
CA SER A 112 -12.46 12.03 3.12
C SER A 112 -12.80 10.60 2.68
N ASN A 113 -12.13 10.07 1.65
CA ASN A 113 -12.42 8.74 1.12
C ASN A 113 -11.96 7.66 2.11
N LYS A 114 -12.79 6.65 2.32
CA LYS A 114 -12.43 5.42 3.05
C LYS A 114 -11.80 4.45 2.04
N ILE A 115 -10.48 4.27 2.08
CA ILE A 115 -9.76 3.38 1.15
C ILE A 115 -8.96 2.34 1.94
N LYS A 116 -8.97 1.11 1.45
CA LYS A 116 -8.16 0.00 1.93
C LYS A 116 -7.25 -0.57 0.85
#